data_AF-A0A847Y6S5-F1
#
_entry.id   AF-A0A847Y6S5-F1
#
_cell.length_a   1.000
_cell.length_b   1.000
_cell.length_c   1.000
_cell.angle_alpha   90.00
_cell.angle_beta   90.00
_cell.angle_gamma   90.00
#
_symmetry.space_group_name_H-M   'P 1'
#
loop_
_entity.id
_entity.type
_entity.pdbx_description
1 polymer ?
#
loop_
_entity_poly.entity_id
_entity_poly.type
_entity_poly.pdbx_seq_one_letter_code
_entity_poly.pdbx_strand_id
1 'polypeptide(L)'
;MSSPQEAPNPPIRETYSREKVFTHIQKNLIRKTPETLVGRKCGDGRDDQNFMEALFGSDLGYVFACQAGLRDMEALKDKQPLTSITSILDLVSGNGDIYIHTDDHDNNEQSFIGGCGANKVARKHAEEFGITDDDFRALDGFLSENSNRIKKAVYRGGHKEGAVLIVSGKDYGVRGNDTENGTSVFVVQSDMVYDRLRQLTQSLSREYGLDEKELYTKIEERFKKQMGIIGDELAKLPDGTPLPSYSITFEADGTPIVIGA
;
A
#
# COMPACT_ATOMS: atom_id res chain seq x y z
N MET A 1 -13.49 -39.93 -16.68
CA MET A 1 -13.90 -38.78 -15.84
C MET A 1 -12.79 -38.57 -14.83
N SER A 2 -11.92 -37.59 -15.07
CA SER A 2 -10.85 -37.25 -14.15
C SER A 2 -11.48 -36.53 -12.96
N SER A 3 -11.31 -37.07 -11.76
CA SER A 3 -11.74 -36.40 -10.53
C SER A 3 -11.13 -34.99 -10.49
N PRO A 4 -11.89 -33.96 -10.09
CA PRO A 4 -11.30 -32.67 -9.81
C PRO A 4 -10.21 -32.87 -8.76
N GLN A 5 -8.98 -32.47 -9.07
CA GLN A 5 -7.94 -32.37 -8.05
C GLN A 5 -8.44 -31.35 -7.03
N GLU A 6 -8.69 -31.81 -5.79
CA GLU A 6 -8.91 -30.90 -4.67
C GLU A 6 -7.76 -29.91 -4.64
N ALA A 7 -8.08 -28.62 -4.69
CA ALA A 7 -7.09 -27.58 -4.50
C ALA A 7 -6.42 -27.85 -3.14
N PRO A 8 -5.08 -27.82 -3.05
CA PRO A 8 -4.40 -28.02 -1.78
C PRO A 8 -4.95 -27.03 -0.76
N ASN A 9 -5.23 -27.51 0.45
CA ASN A 9 -5.68 -26.65 1.55
C ASN A 9 -4.76 -25.43 1.63
N PRO A 10 -5.31 -24.20 1.67
CA PRO A 10 -4.48 -23.02 1.76
C PRO A 10 -3.59 -23.14 3.00
N PRO A 11 -2.32 -22.69 2.91
CA PRO A 11 -1.40 -22.71 4.03
C PRO A 11 -2.06 -22.02 5.23
N ILE A 12 -2.03 -22.67 6.39
CA ILE A 12 -2.61 -22.12 7.61
C ILE A 12 -1.85 -20.85 7.95
N ARG A 13 -2.53 -19.70 7.84
CA ARG A 13 -2.04 -18.42 8.34
C ARG A 13 -2.02 -18.51 9.86
N GLU A 14 -0.91 -18.14 10.49
CA GLU A 14 -0.77 -18.11 11.95
C GLU A 14 -0.29 -16.72 12.38
N THR A 15 -0.65 -16.31 13.59
CA THR A 15 -0.15 -15.06 14.16
C THR A 15 1.30 -15.22 14.61
N TYR A 16 2.11 -14.19 14.42
CA TYR A 16 3.51 -14.22 14.86
C TYR A 16 3.67 -13.59 16.24
N SER A 17 4.42 -14.28 17.10
CA SER A 17 4.92 -13.74 18.35
C SER A 17 5.95 -12.63 18.10
N ARG A 18 6.19 -11.81 19.12
CA ARG A 18 7.22 -10.76 19.07
C ARG A 18 8.61 -11.30 18.73
N GLU A 19 8.97 -12.47 19.25
CA GLU A 19 10.26 -13.14 18.96
C GLU A 19 10.37 -13.58 17.50
N LYS A 20 9.28 -14.14 16.94
CA LYS A 20 9.24 -14.53 15.52
C LYS A 20 9.33 -13.32 14.60
N VAL A 21 8.65 -12.22 14.95
CA VAL A 21 8.77 -10.94 14.24
C VAL A 21 10.19 -10.37 14.34
N PHE A 22 10.79 -10.38 15.52
CA PHE A 22 12.16 -9.89 15.71
C PHE A 22 13.16 -10.68 14.85
N THR A 23 13.04 -12.02 14.83
CA THR A 23 13.86 -12.89 13.98
C THR A 23 13.67 -12.56 12.50
N HIS A 24 12.41 -12.40 12.06
CA HIS A 24 12.10 -12.00 10.69
C HIS A 24 12.76 -10.67 10.32
N ILE A 25 12.65 -9.64 11.18
CA ILE A 25 13.25 -8.32 10.94
C ILE A 25 14.78 -8.43 10.80
N GLN A 26 15.45 -9.15 11.70
CA GLN A 26 16.91 -9.30 11.65
C GLN A 26 17.41 -9.97 10.36
N LYS A 27 16.64 -10.92 9.82
CA LYS A 27 16.99 -11.64 8.59
C LYS A 27 16.65 -10.86 7.32
N ASN A 28 15.67 -9.97 7.40
CA ASN A 28 15.10 -9.29 6.24
C ASN A 28 15.33 -7.77 6.26
N LEU A 29 16.22 -7.28 7.13
CA LEU A 29 16.62 -5.89 7.19
C LEU A 29 17.29 -5.46 5.88
N ILE A 30 16.81 -4.36 5.31
CA ILE A 30 17.41 -3.72 4.15
C ILE A 30 17.75 -2.29 4.53
N ARG A 31 19.01 -1.91 4.32
CA ARG A 31 19.43 -0.51 4.43
C ARG A 31 19.12 0.22 3.13
N LYS A 32 18.57 1.42 3.27
CA LYS A 32 18.41 2.36 2.18
C LYS A 32 19.78 2.84 1.68
N THR A 33 19.99 2.67 0.39
CA THR A 33 21.10 3.21 -0.41
C THR A 33 20.51 3.91 -1.64
N PRO A 34 21.27 4.80 -2.32
CA PRO A 34 20.85 5.38 -3.59
C PRO A 34 20.45 4.33 -4.63
N GLU A 35 21.14 3.18 -4.64
CA GLU A 35 20.90 2.07 -5.57
C GLU A 35 19.64 1.28 -5.24
N THR A 36 19.27 1.21 -3.95
CA THR A 36 18.09 0.46 -3.52
C THR A 36 16.83 1.30 -3.54
N LEU A 37 16.89 2.64 -3.36
CA LEU A 37 15.72 3.52 -3.34
C LEU A 37 15.22 3.80 -4.78
N VAL A 38 14.53 2.83 -5.37
CA VAL A 38 13.90 3.00 -6.68
C VAL A 38 12.42 2.67 -6.57
N GLY A 39 11.59 3.69 -6.34
CA GLY A 39 10.13 3.58 -6.47
C GLY A 39 9.36 3.33 -5.18
N ARG A 40 8.13 2.84 -5.36
CA ARG A 40 7.13 2.54 -4.32
C ARG A 40 6.56 1.15 -4.56
N LYS A 41 6.03 0.52 -3.51
CA LYS A 41 5.43 -0.81 -3.61
C LYS A 41 4.26 -0.99 -2.67
N CYS A 42 3.48 -2.04 -2.91
CA CYS A 42 2.45 -2.47 -1.97
C CYS A 42 3.09 -3.01 -0.69
N GLY A 43 2.43 -2.81 0.45
CA GLY A 43 2.81 -3.46 1.71
C GLY A 43 2.56 -4.96 1.79
N ASP A 44 2.20 -5.60 0.67
CA ASP A 44 1.95 -7.04 0.50
C ASP A 44 3.19 -7.87 0.88
N GLY A 45 3.00 -8.92 1.68
CA GLY A 45 4.10 -9.73 2.19
C GLY A 45 4.63 -10.77 1.20
N ARG A 46 4.04 -10.89 0.01
CA ARG A 46 4.57 -11.72 -1.09
C ARG A 46 5.68 -11.04 -1.88
N ASP A 47 5.91 -9.75 -1.62
CA ASP A 47 6.94 -8.98 -2.29
C ASP A 47 8.36 -9.39 -1.83
N ASP A 48 9.24 -9.62 -2.81
CA ASP A 48 10.66 -9.94 -2.64
C ASP A 48 11.60 -8.81 -3.10
N GLN A 49 11.03 -7.66 -3.50
CA GLN A 49 11.78 -6.54 -4.06
C GLN A 49 12.71 -5.85 -3.04
N ASN A 50 13.66 -5.07 -3.58
CA ASN A 50 14.57 -4.23 -2.83
C ASN A 50 13.85 -3.16 -1.99
N PHE A 51 14.62 -2.37 -1.24
CA PHE A 51 14.08 -1.29 -0.41
C PHE A 51 13.26 -0.31 -1.24
N MET A 52 11.94 -0.30 -1.05
CA MET A 52 11.04 0.66 -1.67
C MET A 52 10.11 1.17 -0.58
N GLU A 53 9.59 2.38 -0.78
CA GLU A 53 8.55 2.92 0.09
C GLU A 53 7.31 2.03 0.00
N ALA A 54 7.00 1.32 1.09
CA ALA A 54 5.93 0.32 1.13
C ALA A 54 4.67 0.90 1.78
N LEU A 55 3.54 0.79 1.08
CA LEU A 55 2.23 1.23 1.53
C LEU A 55 1.16 0.32 0.89
N PHE A 56 0.08 -0.01 1.59
CA PHE A 56 -1.04 -0.72 0.96
C PHE A 56 -1.59 0.02 -0.27
N GLY A 57 -1.65 -0.66 -1.41
CA GLY A 57 -2.08 -0.06 -2.69
C GLY A 57 -0.99 0.71 -3.43
N SER A 58 0.24 0.83 -2.89
CA SER A 58 1.35 1.56 -3.53
C SER A 58 0.93 3.00 -3.89
N ASP A 59 1.18 3.44 -5.13
CA ASP A 59 0.84 4.78 -5.61
C ASP A 59 -0.66 5.08 -5.48
N LEU A 60 -1.52 4.07 -5.65
CA LEU A 60 -2.97 4.24 -5.57
C LEU A 60 -3.46 4.50 -4.14
N GLY A 61 -2.72 4.04 -3.13
CA GLY A 61 -3.00 4.39 -1.74
C GLY A 61 -2.92 5.90 -1.51
N TYR A 62 -1.92 6.57 -2.11
CA TYR A 62 -1.83 8.03 -2.10
C TYR A 62 -2.94 8.69 -2.89
N VAL A 63 -3.25 8.16 -4.07
CA VAL A 63 -4.33 8.70 -4.92
C VAL A 63 -5.65 8.71 -4.17
N PHE A 64 -6.01 7.61 -3.51
CA PHE A 64 -7.26 7.52 -2.76
C PHE A 64 -7.28 8.46 -1.55
N ALA A 65 -6.18 8.59 -0.81
CA ALA A 65 -6.12 9.52 0.32
C ALA A 65 -6.25 10.99 -0.12
N CYS A 66 -5.52 11.38 -1.17
CA CYS A 66 -5.54 12.73 -1.71
C CYS A 66 -6.89 13.08 -2.35
N GLN A 67 -7.47 12.18 -3.15
CA GLN A 67 -8.77 12.39 -3.80
C GLN A 67 -9.89 12.59 -2.77
N ALA A 68 -9.91 11.76 -1.73
CA ALA A 68 -10.87 11.88 -0.64
C ALA A 68 -10.67 13.18 0.17
N GLY A 69 -9.42 13.54 0.48
CA GLY A 69 -9.12 14.79 1.19
C GLY A 69 -9.53 16.04 0.40
N LEU A 70 -9.28 16.07 -0.91
CA LEU A 70 -9.73 17.17 -1.78
C LEU A 70 -11.25 17.24 -1.86
N ARG A 71 -11.95 16.10 -1.83
CA ARG A 71 -13.41 16.08 -1.78
C ARG A 71 -13.96 16.64 -0.48
N ASP A 72 -13.34 16.32 0.65
CA ASP A 72 -13.73 16.86 1.96
C ASP A 72 -13.54 18.38 2.06
N MET A 73 -12.66 18.94 1.24
CA MET A 73 -12.46 20.38 1.06
C MET A 73 -13.40 21.00 0.02
N GLU A 74 -14.35 20.23 -0.52
CA GLU A 74 -15.23 20.60 -1.65
C GLU A 74 -14.51 21.02 -2.94
N ALA A 75 -13.18 20.79 -3.03
CA ALA A 75 -12.33 21.26 -4.12
C ALA A 75 -12.57 20.53 -5.46
N LEU A 76 -13.39 19.48 -5.43
CA LEU A 76 -13.72 18.63 -6.58
C LEU A 76 -15.16 18.80 -7.09
N LYS A 77 -15.98 19.68 -6.46
CA LYS A 77 -17.42 19.79 -6.74
C LYS A 77 -17.76 19.99 -8.23
N ASP A 78 -16.96 20.79 -8.93
CA ASP A 78 -17.16 21.12 -10.34
C ASP A 78 -16.06 20.53 -11.25
N LYS A 79 -15.26 19.59 -10.75
CA LYS A 79 -14.16 18.96 -11.49
C LYS A 79 -14.54 17.56 -11.96
N GLN A 80 -14.14 17.24 -13.18
CA GLN A 80 -14.25 15.86 -13.68
C GLN A 80 -13.25 14.96 -12.93
N PRO A 81 -13.64 13.74 -12.48
CA PRO A 81 -12.78 12.83 -11.75
C PRO A 81 -11.43 12.56 -12.43
N LEU A 82 -11.43 12.42 -13.76
CA LEU A 82 -10.21 12.21 -14.55
C LEU A 82 -9.19 13.33 -14.38
N THR A 83 -9.62 14.59 -14.31
CA THR A 83 -8.72 15.73 -14.12
C THR A 83 -8.01 15.63 -12.78
N SER A 84 -8.75 15.44 -11.69
CA SER A 84 -8.16 15.32 -10.35
C SER A 84 -7.27 14.10 -10.19
N ILE A 85 -7.69 12.94 -10.71
CA ILE A 85 -6.92 11.70 -10.60
C ILE A 85 -5.60 11.81 -11.35
N THR A 86 -5.63 12.40 -12.56
CA THR A 86 -4.43 12.62 -13.36
C THR A 86 -3.45 13.54 -12.64
N SER A 87 -3.91 14.70 -12.13
CA SER A 87 -3.06 15.61 -11.36
C SER A 87 -2.43 14.91 -10.16
N ILE A 88 -3.21 14.16 -9.38
CA ILE A 88 -2.69 13.46 -8.19
C ILE A 88 -1.68 12.39 -8.60
N LEU A 89 -1.97 11.57 -9.62
CA LEU A 89 -1.05 10.54 -10.10
C LEU A 89 0.27 11.11 -10.63
N ASP A 90 0.21 12.21 -11.36
CA ASP A 90 1.41 12.90 -11.85
C ASP A 90 2.25 13.44 -10.68
N LEU A 91 1.62 13.95 -9.62
CA LEU A 91 2.32 14.35 -8.40
C LEU A 91 2.90 13.15 -7.63
N VAL A 92 2.15 12.05 -7.49
CA VAL A 92 2.60 10.82 -6.80
C VAL A 92 3.79 10.20 -7.53
N SER A 93 3.72 10.12 -8.86
CA SER A 93 4.77 9.56 -9.71
C SER A 93 5.94 10.53 -9.93
N GLY A 94 5.78 11.82 -9.62
CA GLY A 94 6.74 12.87 -9.98
C GLY A 94 6.91 13.00 -11.50
N ASN A 95 5.83 12.81 -12.26
CA ASN A 95 5.81 12.64 -13.72
C ASN A 95 6.62 11.45 -14.26
N GLY A 96 7.02 10.53 -13.38
CA GLY A 96 7.74 9.32 -13.74
C GLY A 96 6.83 8.11 -13.86
N ASP A 97 7.41 6.97 -13.46
CA ASP A 97 6.74 5.68 -13.40
C ASP A 97 5.69 5.62 -12.28
N ILE A 98 4.59 4.93 -12.57
CA ILE A 98 3.49 4.64 -11.64
C ILE A 98 3.64 3.19 -11.17
N TYR A 99 3.75 2.99 -9.85
CA TYR A 99 4.00 1.70 -9.26
C TYR A 99 2.72 1.07 -8.72
N ILE A 100 2.35 -0.08 -9.28
CA ILE A 100 1.20 -0.88 -8.86
C ILE A 100 1.58 -2.36 -8.85
N HIS A 101 0.71 -3.19 -8.31
CA HIS A 101 0.84 -4.63 -8.47
C HIS A 101 -0.50 -5.29 -8.77
N THR A 102 -0.41 -6.49 -9.34
CA THR A 102 -1.49 -7.47 -9.44
C THR A 102 -0.99 -8.81 -8.87
N ASP A 103 -1.80 -9.85 -8.98
CA ASP A 103 -1.43 -11.23 -8.63
C ASP A 103 -1.67 -12.18 -9.81
N ASP A 104 -1.19 -13.43 -9.67
CA ASP A 104 -1.34 -14.51 -10.64
C ASP A 104 -2.71 -15.19 -10.62
N HIS A 105 -3.61 -14.78 -9.73
CA HIS A 105 -4.99 -15.27 -9.65
C HIS A 105 -5.97 -14.34 -10.37
N ASP A 106 -5.59 -13.09 -10.60
CA ASP A 106 -6.34 -12.14 -11.39
C ASP A 106 -6.17 -12.40 -12.89
N ASN A 107 -7.10 -13.18 -13.45
CA ASN A 107 -7.16 -13.48 -14.89
C ASN A 107 -7.73 -12.32 -15.73
N ASN A 108 -8.03 -11.17 -15.12
CA ASN A 108 -8.59 -10.04 -15.84
C ASN A 108 -7.48 -9.15 -16.40
N GLU A 109 -7.01 -9.46 -17.61
CA GLU A 109 -6.01 -8.65 -18.31
C GLU A 109 -6.44 -7.18 -18.51
N GLN A 110 -7.73 -6.85 -18.38
CA GLN A 110 -8.25 -5.49 -18.52
C GLN A 110 -8.20 -4.67 -17.22
N SER A 111 -7.96 -5.29 -16.05
CA SER A 111 -7.84 -4.55 -14.79
C SER A 111 -6.38 -4.41 -14.39
N PHE A 112 -5.89 -3.18 -14.34
CA PHE A 112 -4.52 -2.89 -13.87
C PHE A 112 -4.35 -3.11 -12.35
N ILE A 113 -5.45 -3.06 -11.62
CA ILE A 113 -5.48 -2.96 -10.15
C ILE A 113 -6.18 -4.14 -9.47
N GLY A 114 -6.70 -5.07 -10.28
CA GLY A 114 -7.61 -6.14 -9.87
C GLY A 114 -7.00 -7.13 -8.89
N GLY A 115 -5.71 -7.48 -8.99
CA GLY A 115 -5.05 -8.42 -8.07
C GLY A 115 -4.58 -7.83 -6.73
N CYS A 116 -4.65 -6.51 -6.54
CA CYS A 116 -4.25 -5.89 -5.27
C CYS A 116 -5.38 -5.94 -4.24
N GLY A 117 -5.16 -6.62 -3.11
CA GLY A 117 -6.15 -6.69 -2.02
C GLY A 117 -6.59 -5.32 -1.50
N ALA A 118 -5.66 -4.35 -1.37
CA ALA A 118 -5.98 -3.00 -0.90
C ALA A 118 -6.92 -2.26 -1.88
N ASN A 119 -6.71 -2.42 -3.18
CA ASN A 119 -7.58 -1.80 -4.20
C ASN A 119 -8.95 -2.49 -4.27
N LYS A 120 -9.01 -3.82 -4.07
CA LYS A 120 -10.28 -4.54 -3.91
C LYS A 120 -11.07 -4.01 -2.72
N VAL A 121 -10.41 -3.82 -1.57
CA VAL A 121 -11.03 -3.24 -0.36
C VAL A 121 -11.50 -1.82 -0.62
N ALA A 122 -10.68 -0.98 -1.26
CA ALA A 122 -11.07 0.38 -1.62
C ALA A 122 -12.34 0.41 -2.50
N ARG A 123 -12.44 -0.50 -3.48
CA ARG A 123 -13.64 -0.62 -4.33
C ARG A 123 -14.85 -1.14 -3.56
N LYS A 124 -14.66 -2.12 -2.67
CA LYS A 124 -15.73 -2.68 -1.81
C LYS A 124 -16.27 -1.63 -0.83
N HIS A 125 -15.41 -0.78 -0.29
CA HIS A 125 -15.72 0.24 0.73
C HIS A 125 -15.61 1.66 0.17
N ALA A 126 -16.01 1.88 -1.09
CA ALA A 126 -15.77 3.11 -1.83
C ALA A 126 -16.25 4.38 -1.09
N GLU A 127 -17.47 4.35 -0.53
CA GLU A 127 -18.03 5.46 0.25
C GLU A 127 -17.16 5.80 1.48
N GLU A 128 -16.74 4.78 2.23
CA GLU A 128 -15.93 4.98 3.44
C GLU A 128 -14.53 5.50 3.12
N PHE A 129 -13.99 5.06 1.97
CA PHE A 129 -12.75 5.55 1.38
C PHE A 129 -12.88 6.99 0.87
N GLY A 130 -14.10 7.49 0.65
CA GLY A 130 -14.32 8.78 0.02
C GLY A 130 -13.92 8.74 -1.45
N ILE A 131 -14.27 7.66 -2.17
CA ILE A 131 -14.02 7.42 -3.59
C ILE A 131 -15.33 6.99 -4.26
N THR A 132 -15.57 7.40 -5.50
CA THR A 132 -16.78 7.07 -6.26
C THR A 132 -16.48 6.06 -7.37
N ASP A 133 -17.52 5.46 -7.96
CA ASP A 133 -17.37 4.61 -9.14
C ASP A 133 -16.82 5.37 -10.35
N ASP A 134 -17.08 6.68 -10.45
CA ASP A 134 -16.52 7.52 -11.51
C ASP A 134 -15.02 7.74 -11.30
N ASP A 135 -14.54 7.84 -10.06
CA ASP A 135 -13.10 7.87 -9.76
C ASP A 135 -12.42 6.57 -10.21
N PHE A 136 -13.01 5.41 -9.91
CA PHE A 136 -12.45 4.13 -10.35
C PHE A 136 -12.43 4.01 -11.88
N ARG A 137 -13.49 4.45 -12.56
CA ARG A 137 -13.54 4.46 -14.03
C ARG A 137 -12.50 5.41 -14.63
N ALA A 138 -12.32 6.58 -14.06
CA ALA A 138 -11.30 7.53 -14.48
C ALA A 138 -9.88 6.98 -14.26
N LEU A 139 -9.64 6.30 -13.13
CA LEU A 139 -8.37 5.64 -12.84
C LEU A 139 -8.09 4.49 -13.82
N ASP A 140 -9.05 3.59 -14.04
CA ASP A 140 -8.90 2.47 -14.97
C ASP A 140 -8.65 2.98 -16.41
N GLY A 141 -9.37 4.03 -16.83
CA GLY A 141 -9.17 4.69 -18.12
C GLY A 141 -7.76 5.30 -18.26
N PHE A 142 -7.33 6.07 -17.26
CA PHE A 142 -5.99 6.66 -17.24
C PHE A 142 -4.88 5.60 -17.32
N LEU A 143 -4.98 4.53 -16.51
CA LEU A 143 -3.98 3.47 -16.48
C LEU A 143 -3.93 2.70 -17.81
N SER A 144 -5.07 2.48 -18.45
CA SER A 144 -5.14 1.85 -19.77
C SER A 144 -4.43 2.70 -20.84
N GLU A 145 -4.74 3.99 -20.89
CA GLU A 145 -4.15 4.93 -21.85
C GLU A 145 -2.65 5.19 -21.61
N ASN A 146 -2.20 5.06 -20.36
CA ASN A 146 -0.83 5.34 -19.93
C ASN A 146 -0.06 4.07 -19.51
N SER A 147 -0.40 2.92 -20.10
CA SER A 147 0.20 1.62 -19.74
C SER A 147 1.73 1.58 -19.85
N ASN A 148 2.33 2.43 -20.69
CA ASN A 148 3.78 2.59 -20.83
C ASN A 148 4.46 3.23 -19.61
N ARG A 149 3.71 3.95 -18.76
CA ARG A 149 4.20 4.55 -17.50
C ARG A 149 4.07 3.61 -16.31
N ILE A 150 3.46 2.44 -16.48
CA ILE A 150 3.12 1.56 -15.37
C ILE A 150 4.25 0.55 -15.11
N LYS A 151 4.80 0.58 -13.89
CA LYS A 151 5.65 -0.48 -13.35
C LYS A 151 4.79 -1.42 -12.52
N LYS A 152 4.23 -2.42 -13.20
CA LYS A 152 3.37 -3.44 -12.59
C LYS A 152 4.18 -4.62 -12.08
N ALA A 153 4.16 -4.85 -10.76
CA ALA A 153 4.61 -6.11 -10.18
C ALA A 153 3.51 -7.18 -10.28
N VAL A 154 3.89 -8.46 -10.42
CA VAL A 154 2.96 -9.59 -10.42
C VAL A 154 3.36 -10.53 -9.28
N TYR A 155 2.59 -10.54 -8.20
CA TYR A 155 2.86 -11.39 -7.05
C TYR A 155 2.25 -12.77 -7.25
N ARG A 156 2.96 -13.80 -6.78
CA ARG A 156 2.58 -15.19 -6.99
C ARG A 156 2.27 -15.90 -5.69
N GLY A 157 1.31 -16.82 -5.76
CA GLY A 157 0.88 -17.62 -4.61
C GLY A 157 0.00 -16.86 -3.62
N GLY A 158 -0.44 -17.60 -2.60
CA GLY A 158 -1.34 -17.10 -1.56
C GLY A 158 -0.64 -16.25 -0.49
N HIS A 159 -1.41 -15.35 0.11
CA HIS A 159 -1.03 -14.59 1.29
C HIS A 159 -0.71 -15.51 2.49
N LYS A 160 0.38 -15.20 3.21
CA LYS A 160 0.89 -15.98 4.36
C LYS A 160 1.32 -15.09 5.53
N GLU A 161 0.97 -13.81 5.50
CA GLU A 161 1.49 -12.84 6.47
C GLU A 161 1.03 -13.18 7.89
N GLY A 162 1.94 -13.21 8.85
CA GLY A 162 1.60 -13.48 10.25
C GLY A 162 1.53 -12.25 11.16
N ALA A 163 1.90 -11.08 10.64
CA ALA A 163 1.90 -9.80 11.34
C ALA A 163 1.85 -8.62 10.36
N VAL A 164 1.55 -7.44 10.90
CA VAL A 164 1.72 -6.15 10.23
C VAL A 164 2.87 -5.39 10.88
N LEU A 165 3.82 -4.93 10.08
CA LEU A 165 4.96 -4.14 10.52
C LEU A 165 4.79 -2.68 10.08
N ILE A 166 4.74 -1.77 11.05
CA ILE A 166 4.74 -0.33 10.84
C ILE A 166 6.15 0.18 11.10
N VAL A 167 6.91 0.39 10.03
CA VAL A 167 8.31 0.79 10.07
C VAL A 167 8.43 2.31 10.05
N SER A 168 8.92 2.87 11.15
CA SER A 168 9.32 4.27 11.28
C SER A 168 10.83 4.44 11.05
N GLY A 169 11.21 5.60 10.53
CA GLY A 169 12.53 5.89 9.99
C GLY A 169 12.56 5.85 8.46
N LYS A 170 13.69 6.30 7.90
CA LYS A 170 13.87 6.43 6.44
C LYS A 170 15.06 5.65 5.90
N ASP A 171 15.94 5.18 6.79
CA ASP A 171 17.23 4.60 6.41
C ASP A 171 17.19 3.07 6.33
N TYR A 172 16.12 2.46 6.85
CA TYR A 172 15.98 1.01 6.95
C TYR A 172 14.57 0.57 6.63
N GLY A 173 14.45 -0.65 6.12
CA GLY A 173 13.19 -1.32 5.85
C GLY A 173 13.30 -2.82 6.04
N VAL A 174 12.18 -3.50 5.90
CA VAL A 174 12.09 -4.94 6.06
C VAL A 174 11.46 -5.53 4.81
N ARG A 175 12.04 -6.61 4.24
CA ARG A 175 11.36 -7.36 3.18
C ARG A 175 10.12 -8.02 3.76
N GLY A 176 9.02 -8.01 3.03
CA GLY A 176 7.77 -8.65 3.48
C GLY A 176 7.88 -10.17 3.51
N ASN A 177 8.68 -10.77 2.61
CA ASN A 177 8.83 -12.21 2.49
C ASN A 177 10.22 -12.69 2.92
N ASP A 178 10.26 -13.72 3.76
CA ASP A 178 11.44 -14.49 4.11
C ASP A 178 11.28 -15.92 3.59
N THR A 179 11.84 -16.18 2.41
CA THR A 179 11.76 -17.50 1.78
C THR A 179 12.56 -18.57 2.53
N GLU A 180 13.61 -18.19 3.27
CA GLU A 180 14.48 -19.15 3.98
C GLU A 180 13.77 -19.70 5.22
N ASN A 181 13.11 -18.81 5.98
CA ASN A 181 12.40 -19.18 7.21
C ASN A 181 10.90 -19.41 6.98
N GLY A 182 10.43 -19.24 5.73
CA GLY A 182 9.03 -19.41 5.36
C GLY A 182 8.10 -18.44 6.09
N THR A 183 8.58 -17.25 6.42
CA THR A 183 7.79 -16.23 7.13
C THR A 183 7.41 -15.08 6.21
N SER A 184 6.26 -14.48 6.44
CA SER A 184 5.78 -13.35 5.66
C SER A 184 5.09 -12.34 6.58
N VAL A 185 5.19 -11.05 6.27
CA VAL A 185 4.59 -9.95 7.02
C VAL A 185 4.12 -8.86 6.08
N PHE A 186 3.07 -8.14 6.46
CA PHE A 186 2.74 -6.88 5.79
C PHE A 186 3.70 -5.78 6.27
N VAL A 187 4.08 -4.86 5.39
CA VAL A 187 5.03 -3.77 5.71
C VAL A 187 4.48 -2.41 5.29
N VAL A 188 4.53 -1.44 6.20
CA VAL A 188 4.20 -0.04 5.92
C VAL A 188 5.37 0.85 6.38
N GLN A 189 5.93 1.65 5.47
CA GLN A 189 7.03 2.59 5.74
C GLN A 189 6.48 3.94 6.20
N SER A 190 6.02 4.02 7.45
CA SER A 190 5.18 5.10 7.97
C SER A 190 5.79 6.49 7.78
N ASP A 191 7.03 6.73 8.21
CA ASP A 191 7.65 8.07 8.15
C ASP A 191 7.86 8.53 6.70
N MET A 192 8.24 7.62 5.81
CA MET A 192 8.36 7.93 4.38
C MET A 192 6.99 8.25 3.77
N VAL A 193 5.96 7.51 4.16
CA VAL A 193 4.58 7.73 3.69
C VAL A 193 4.06 9.08 4.15
N TYR A 194 4.19 9.42 5.43
CA TYR A 194 3.74 10.71 5.96
C TYR A 194 4.52 11.88 5.35
N ASP A 195 5.82 11.73 5.09
CA ASP A 195 6.58 12.75 4.39
C ASP A 195 6.12 12.96 2.95
N ARG A 196 5.81 11.87 2.24
CA ARG A 196 5.24 11.98 0.90
C ARG A 196 3.87 12.64 0.93
N LEU A 197 3.00 12.29 1.87
CA LEU A 197 1.70 12.95 2.04
C LEU A 197 1.88 14.46 2.24
N ARG A 198 2.83 14.91 3.06
CA ARG A 198 3.14 16.36 3.21
C ARG A 198 3.56 17.01 1.89
N GLN A 199 4.44 16.36 1.12
CA GLN A 199 4.91 16.88 -0.17
C GLN A 199 3.77 16.95 -1.21
N LEU A 200 2.90 15.94 -1.23
CA LEU A 200 1.72 15.92 -2.09
C LEU A 200 0.76 17.04 -1.69
N THR A 201 0.48 17.19 -0.39
CA THR A 201 -0.37 18.26 0.12
C THR A 201 0.16 19.64 -0.27
N GLN A 202 1.46 19.91 -0.16
CA GLN A 202 2.06 21.19 -0.58
C GLN A 202 1.87 21.50 -2.07
N SER A 203 1.83 20.46 -2.90
CA SER A 203 1.64 20.63 -4.34
C SER A 203 0.17 20.82 -4.68
N LEU A 204 -0.70 20.02 -4.07
CA LEU A 204 -2.15 20.11 -4.23
C LEU A 204 -2.72 21.41 -3.65
N SER A 205 -2.22 21.88 -2.51
CA SER A 205 -2.66 23.15 -1.90
C SER A 205 -2.42 24.32 -2.85
N ARG A 206 -1.26 24.36 -3.51
CA ARG A 206 -0.92 25.35 -4.53
C ARG A 206 -1.76 25.21 -5.80
N GLU A 207 -1.96 23.99 -6.29
CA GLU A 207 -2.73 23.73 -7.51
C GLU A 207 -4.22 24.10 -7.34
N TYR A 208 -4.79 23.83 -6.16
CA TYR A 208 -6.22 24.04 -5.89
C TYR A 208 -6.51 25.33 -5.11
N GLY A 209 -5.49 26.09 -4.70
CA GLY A 209 -5.66 27.32 -3.92
C GLY A 209 -6.24 27.09 -2.52
N LEU A 210 -5.85 26.00 -1.86
CA LEU A 210 -6.35 25.58 -0.56
C LEU A 210 -5.36 25.90 0.58
N ASP A 211 -5.85 25.97 1.81
CA ASP A 211 -4.99 26.00 2.99
C ASP A 211 -4.23 24.66 3.13
N GLU A 212 -2.90 24.73 3.16
CA GLU A 212 -2.04 23.54 3.21
C GLU A 212 -2.27 22.71 4.48
N LYS A 213 -2.43 23.37 5.63
CA LYS A 213 -2.55 22.69 6.93
C LYS A 213 -3.89 21.99 7.06
N GLU A 214 -4.96 22.64 6.63
CA GLU A 214 -6.30 22.07 6.60
C GLU A 214 -6.35 20.89 5.63
N LEU A 215 -5.82 21.05 4.41
CA LEU A 215 -5.76 19.97 3.43
C LEU A 215 -4.93 18.79 3.94
N TYR A 216 -3.79 19.03 4.60
CA TYR A 216 -2.97 17.95 5.18
C TYR A 216 -3.76 17.18 6.23
N THR A 217 -4.49 17.90 7.09
CA THR A 217 -5.32 17.29 8.13
C THR A 217 -6.38 16.37 7.51
N LYS A 218 -7.08 16.82 6.47
CA LYS A 218 -8.09 16.00 5.76
C LYS A 218 -7.49 14.78 5.09
N ILE A 219 -6.37 14.95 4.40
CA ILE A 219 -5.67 13.84 3.74
C ILE A 219 -5.17 12.83 4.78
N GLU A 220 -4.61 13.28 5.90
CA GLU A 220 -4.13 12.42 6.97
C GLU A 220 -5.27 11.64 7.65
N GLU A 221 -6.40 12.30 7.95
CA GLU A 221 -7.60 11.67 8.50
C GLU A 221 -8.12 10.57 7.56
N ARG A 222 -8.22 10.86 6.26
CA ARG A 222 -8.63 9.89 5.24
C ARG A 222 -7.65 8.74 5.12
N PHE A 223 -6.35 9.04 5.05
CA PHE A 223 -5.31 8.03 5.00
C PHE A 223 -5.38 7.06 6.19
N LYS A 224 -5.47 7.57 7.42
CA LYS A 224 -5.59 6.74 8.63
C LYS A 224 -6.84 5.87 8.61
N LYS A 225 -8.00 6.43 8.20
CA LYS A 225 -9.25 5.68 8.08
C LYS A 225 -9.13 4.55 7.05
N GLN A 226 -8.61 4.86 5.86
CA GLN A 226 -8.41 3.89 4.77
C GLN A 226 -7.47 2.75 5.21
N MET A 227 -6.36 3.08 5.87
CA MET A 227 -5.43 2.08 6.42
C MET A 227 -6.08 1.18 7.48
N GLY A 228 -6.96 1.74 8.32
CA GLY A 228 -7.76 0.97 9.28
C GLY A 228 -8.66 -0.05 8.58
N ILE A 229 -9.43 0.40 7.58
CA ILE A 229 -10.33 -0.49 6.81
C ILE A 229 -9.53 -1.59 6.09
N ILE A 230 -8.37 -1.26 5.51
CA ILE A 230 -7.51 -2.25 4.86
C ILE A 230 -6.99 -3.28 5.87
N GLY A 231 -6.54 -2.84 7.04
CA GLY A 231 -6.14 -3.73 8.13
C GLY A 231 -7.28 -4.66 8.56
N ASP A 232 -8.49 -4.10 8.71
CA ASP A 232 -9.68 -4.85 9.09
C ASP A 232 -10.16 -5.84 8.02
N GLU A 233 -9.77 -5.70 6.76
CA GLU A 233 -10.21 -6.65 5.71
C GLU A 233 -9.10 -7.64 5.34
N LEU A 234 -7.82 -7.21 5.34
CA LEU A 234 -6.71 -8.00 4.81
C LEU A 234 -5.80 -8.59 5.89
N ALA A 235 -5.65 -7.94 7.03
CA ALA A 235 -4.73 -8.34 8.09
C ALA A 235 -5.47 -9.18 9.15
N LYS A 236 -6.10 -10.28 8.71
CA LYS A 236 -6.84 -11.22 9.57
C LYS A 236 -6.54 -12.68 9.23
N LEU A 237 -6.69 -13.56 10.21
CA LEU A 237 -6.72 -15.01 10.02
C LEU A 237 -8.05 -15.43 9.34
N PRO A 238 -8.15 -16.67 8.83
CA PRO A 238 -9.39 -17.18 8.22
C PRO A 238 -10.62 -17.15 9.15
N ASP A 239 -10.41 -17.18 10.46
CA ASP A 239 -11.48 -17.08 11.47
C ASP A 239 -11.88 -15.64 11.81
N GLY A 240 -11.27 -14.65 11.14
CA GLY A 240 -11.50 -13.21 11.35
C GLY A 240 -10.65 -12.57 12.45
N THR A 241 -9.80 -13.33 13.14
CA THR A 241 -8.89 -12.79 14.17
C THR A 241 -7.88 -11.82 13.55
N PRO A 242 -7.74 -10.57 14.03
CA PRO A 242 -6.73 -9.64 13.55
C PRO A 242 -5.30 -10.16 13.73
N LEU A 243 -4.45 -9.89 12.74
CA LEU A 243 -3.01 -10.10 12.87
C LEU A 243 -2.43 -9.08 13.85
N PRO A 244 -1.43 -9.47 14.67
CA PRO A 244 -0.74 -8.53 15.53
C PRO A 244 0.01 -7.48 14.71
N SER A 245 -0.03 -6.23 15.18
CA SER A 245 0.68 -5.11 14.58
C SER A 245 1.84 -4.66 15.47
N TYR A 246 2.99 -4.42 14.86
CA TYR A 246 4.22 -4.01 15.55
C TYR A 246 4.75 -2.71 14.94
N SER A 247 5.03 -1.74 15.80
CA SER A 247 5.76 -0.53 15.42
C SER A 247 7.25 -0.78 15.56
N ILE A 248 8.03 -0.43 14.54
CA ILE A 248 9.47 -0.67 14.49
C ILE A 248 10.16 0.65 14.24
N THR A 249 11.13 0.98 15.07
CA THR A 249 12.15 1.97 14.75
C THR A 249 13.51 1.29 14.67
N PHE A 250 14.45 1.91 13.99
CA PHE A 250 15.82 1.41 13.90
C PHE A 250 16.77 2.39 14.55
N GLU A 251 17.71 1.88 15.33
CA GLU A 251 18.88 2.64 15.75
C GLU A 251 19.79 2.92 14.54
N ALA A 252 20.79 3.80 14.72
CA ALA A 252 21.68 4.20 13.63
C ALA A 252 22.46 3.01 13.03
N ASP A 253 22.77 2.00 13.83
CA ASP A 253 23.46 0.77 13.42
C ASP A 253 22.52 -0.29 12.79
N GLY A 254 21.22 0.01 12.68
CA GLY A 254 20.21 -0.89 12.14
C GLY A 254 19.60 -1.84 13.18
N THR A 255 19.92 -1.70 14.47
CA THR A 255 19.27 -2.48 15.53
C THR A 255 17.78 -2.14 15.63
N PRO A 256 16.86 -3.12 15.50
CA PRO A 256 15.43 -2.84 15.57
C PRO A 256 14.95 -2.67 17.03
N ILE A 257 14.23 -1.59 17.28
CA ILE A 257 13.43 -1.37 18.48
C ILE A 257 11.98 -1.70 18.10
N VAL A 258 11.50 -2.86 18.56
CA VAL A 258 10.15 -3.34 18.26
C VAL A 258 9.23 -3.02 19.43
N ILE A 259 8.21 -2.20 19.18
CA ILE A 259 7.17 -1.79 20.12
C ILE A 259 5.83 -2.37 19.67
N GLY A 260 5.07 -2.92 20.61
CA GLY A 260 3.82 -3.64 20.31
C GLY A 260 3.97 -5.16 20.40
N ALA A 261 2.98 -5.87 19.85
CA ALA A 261 2.28 -7.01 20.46
C ALA A 261 1.43 -6.62 21.67
#